data_AF-A0A5B0FEC3-F1
#
_entry.id   AF-A0A5B0FEC3-F1
#
_cell.length_a   1.000
_cell.length_b   1.000
_cell.length_c   1.000
_cell.angle_alpha   90.00
_cell.angle_beta   90.00
_cell.angle_gamma   90.00
#
_symmetry.space_group_name_H-M   'P 1'
#
loop_
_entity.id
_entity.type
_entity.pdbx_description
1 polymer ?
#
loop_
_entity_poly.entity_id
_entity_poly.type
_entity_poly.pdbx_seq_one_letter_code
_entity_poly.pdbx_strand_id
1 'polypeptide(L)'
;MQTSNGSGVGSNERSVNAAIDARHASDVSKPLTESQAEFWYLVECQGCNELAHSLRTIHDLALYHSDVPFDIAEKSALYDLKVLWEGFEKMGQKA
;
A
#
# COMPACT_ATOMS: atom_id res chain seq x y z
N MET A 1 -60.73 -8.14 36.58
CA MET A 1 -59.87 -8.37 37.77
C MET A 1 -58.50 -8.76 37.27
N GLN A 2 -57.50 -7.97 37.63
CA GLN A 2 -56.10 -8.09 37.22
C GLN A 2 -55.38 -9.01 38.20
N THR A 3 -54.56 -9.95 37.71
CA THR A 3 -53.65 -10.73 38.55
C THR A 3 -52.22 -10.70 38.01
N SER A 4 -51.31 -10.77 38.97
CA SER A 4 -49.94 -10.30 38.99
C SER A 4 -48.91 -11.37 38.63
N ASN A 5 -47.78 -10.91 38.08
CA ASN A 5 -46.41 -11.44 38.06
C ASN A 5 -46.14 -12.88 38.53
N GLY A 6 -45.53 -13.67 37.64
CA GLY A 6 -44.70 -14.82 37.97
C GLY A 6 -43.28 -14.62 37.44
N SER A 7 -42.34 -14.40 38.35
CA SER A 7 -40.89 -14.33 38.11
C SER A 7 -40.35 -15.74 37.83
N GLY A 8 -39.75 -15.94 36.65
CA GLY A 8 -39.06 -17.17 36.26
C GLY A 8 -37.56 -16.91 36.12
N VAL A 9 -36.79 -17.50 37.03
CA VAL A 9 -35.33 -17.46 37.08
C VAL A 9 -34.71 -18.26 35.93
N GLY A 10 -33.66 -17.69 35.34
CA GLY A 10 -32.45 -18.44 34.99
C GLY A 10 -32.23 -18.68 33.50
N SER A 11 -31.25 -17.98 32.92
CA SER A 11 -30.09 -18.60 32.28
C SER A 11 -29.04 -17.53 31.96
N ASN A 12 -27.92 -17.60 32.70
CA ASN A 12 -26.66 -16.99 32.33
C ASN A 12 -26.19 -17.62 31.01
N GLU A 13 -26.36 -16.93 29.90
CA GLU A 13 -25.55 -17.19 28.72
C GLU A 13 -24.56 -16.05 28.56
N ARG A 14 -23.32 -16.38 28.94
CA ARG A 14 -22.10 -15.62 28.65
C ARG A 14 -22.23 -14.97 27.27
N SER A 15 -22.34 -13.64 27.25
CA SER A 15 -21.93 -12.84 26.11
C SER A 15 -20.43 -13.08 25.93
N VAL A 16 -20.10 -14.07 25.10
CA VAL A 16 -18.73 -14.39 24.71
C VAL A 16 -18.28 -13.25 23.81
N ASN A 17 -17.58 -12.30 24.42
CA ASN A 17 -16.56 -11.42 23.85
C ASN A 17 -16.50 -11.41 22.30
N ALA A 18 -17.39 -10.66 21.66
CA ALA A 18 -17.19 -10.16 20.30
C ALA A 18 -16.31 -8.91 20.34
N ALA A 19 -15.12 -9.04 20.93
CA ALA A 19 -14.11 -8.00 20.98
C ALA A 19 -12.78 -8.72 21.08
N ILE A 20 -11.79 -8.29 20.28
CA ILE A 20 -10.50 -8.94 20.02
C ILE A 20 -10.66 -9.91 18.83
N ASP A 21 -10.53 -9.52 17.56
CA ASP A 21 -9.32 -8.91 16.98
C ASP A 21 -9.61 -8.34 15.58
N ALA A 22 -10.25 -7.17 15.51
CA ALA A 22 -10.42 -6.42 14.26
C ALA A 22 -9.41 -5.26 14.13
N ARG A 23 -8.43 -5.15 15.04
CA ARG A 23 -7.53 -3.99 15.13
C ARG A 23 -6.37 -4.03 14.12
N HIS A 24 -6.30 -5.09 13.33
CA HIS A 24 -5.34 -5.28 12.25
C HIS A 24 -5.99 -5.65 10.91
N ALA A 25 -7.29 -5.38 10.74
CA ALA A 25 -7.84 -5.24 9.40
C ALA A 25 -7.24 -3.96 8.81
N SER A 26 -6.07 -4.09 8.19
CA SER A 26 -5.51 -3.10 7.29
C SER A 26 -6.65 -2.58 6.41
N ASP A 27 -6.79 -1.26 6.30
CA ASP A 27 -7.77 -0.56 5.46
C ASP A 27 -7.56 -0.94 3.96
N VAL A 28 -7.85 -2.18 3.59
CA VAL A 28 -7.72 -2.75 2.24
C VAL A 28 -8.81 -2.20 1.29
N SER A 29 -9.69 -1.33 1.79
CA SER A 29 -10.95 -1.00 1.13
C SER A 29 -11.13 0.48 0.78
N LYS A 30 -10.09 1.33 0.89
CA LYS A 30 -10.19 2.68 0.34
C LYS A 30 -10.04 2.60 -1.19
N PRO A 31 -11.09 2.93 -1.97
CA PRO A 31 -10.95 3.02 -3.42
C PRO A 31 -9.87 4.05 -3.75
N LEU A 32 -9.12 3.79 -4.82
CA LEU A 32 -8.21 4.78 -5.37
C LEU A 32 -9.00 6.04 -5.74
N THR A 33 -8.39 7.21 -5.55
CA THR A 33 -8.91 8.43 -6.15
C THR A 33 -8.81 8.32 -7.67
N GLU A 34 -9.59 9.11 -8.40
CA GLU A 34 -9.55 9.14 -9.87
C GLU A 34 -8.13 9.37 -10.40
N SER A 35 -7.41 10.35 -9.85
CA SER A 35 -6.01 10.63 -10.21
C SER A 35 -5.05 9.46 -9.94
N GLN A 36 -5.28 8.68 -8.89
CA GLN A 36 -4.46 7.50 -8.58
C GLN A 36 -4.76 6.36 -9.56
N ALA A 37 -6.02 6.18 -9.95
CA ALA A 37 -6.43 5.19 -10.95
C ALA A 37 -5.90 5.54 -12.35
N GLU A 38 -5.93 6.82 -12.74
CA GLU A 38 -5.33 7.29 -13.99
C GLU A 38 -3.82 7.04 -14.03
N PHE A 39 -3.12 7.37 -12.94
CA PHE A 39 -1.69 7.08 -12.85
C PHE A 39 -1.41 5.58 -12.92
N TRP A 40 -2.21 4.76 -12.23
CA TRP A 40 -2.08 3.31 -12.28
C TRP A 40 -2.27 2.77 -13.70
N TYR A 41 -3.26 3.27 -14.43
CA TYR A 41 -3.50 2.90 -15.83
C TYR A 41 -2.28 3.21 -16.73
N LEU A 42 -1.61 4.34 -16.52
CA LEU A 42 -0.39 4.68 -17.27
C LEU A 42 0.75 3.70 -16.96
N VAL A 43 0.92 3.34 -15.68
CA VAL A 43 1.92 2.38 -15.23
C VAL A 43 1.67 0.99 -15.84
N GLU A 44 0.42 0.55 -15.88
CA GLU A 44 0.03 -0.73 -16.49
C GLU A 44 0.26 -0.73 -18.00
N CYS A 45 -0.09 0.36 -18.69
CA CYS A 45 0.11 0.47 -20.14
C CYS A 45 1.59 0.43 -20.54
N GLN A 46 2.46 1.06 -19.76
CA GLN A 46 3.89 1.10 -20.05
C GLN A 46 4.61 -0.19 -19.63
N GLY A 47 4.14 -0.84 -18.57
CA GLY A 47 4.74 -2.04 -18.00
C GLY A 47 5.70 -1.74 -16.85
N CYS A 48 5.52 -2.45 -15.73
CA CYS A 48 6.31 -2.23 -14.51
C CYS A 48 7.80 -2.55 -14.71
N ASN A 49 8.12 -3.62 -15.44
CA ASN A 49 9.52 -4.02 -15.67
C ASN A 49 10.24 -3.03 -16.58
N GLU A 50 9.54 -2.51 -17.59
CA GLU A 50 10.03 -1.53 -18.55
C GLU A 50 10.29 -0.18 -17.87
N LEU A 51 9.37 0.25 -17.00
CA LEU A 51 9.55 1.44 -16.16
C LEU A 51 10.71 1.28 -15.19
N ALA A 52 10.80 0.14 -14.49
CA ALA A 52 11.91 -0.15 -13.60
C ALA A 52 13.27 -0.09 -14.33
N HIS A 53 13.35 -0.75 -15.49
CA HIS A 53 14.55 -0.77 -16.32
C HIS A 53 14.94 0.64 -16.79
N SER A 54 13.96 1.46 -17.19
CA SER A 54 14.19 2.83 -17.63
C SER A 54 14.76 3.70 -16.50
N LEU A 55 14.18 3.63 -15.31
CA LEU A 55 14.64 4.40 -14.15
C LEU A 55 16.04 3.97 -13.70
N ARG A 56 16.30 2.66 -13.66
CA ARG A 56 17.64 2.12 -13.36
C ARG A 56 18.68 2.60 -14.37
N THR A 57 18.32 2.60 -15.65
CA THR A 57 19.23 3.07 -16.72
C THR A 57 19.59 4.54 -16.53
N ILE A 58 18.63 5.40 -16.23
CA ILE A 58 18.88 6.84 -15.98
C ILE A 58 19.76 7.03 -14.74
N HIS A 59 19.49 6.27 -13.67
CA HIS A 59 20.31 6.32 -12.47
C HIS A 59 21.75 5.88 -12.72
N ASP A 60 21.96 4.75 -13.39
CA ASP A 60 23.31 4.25 -13.69
C ASP A 60 24.04 5.20 -14.64
N LEU A 61 23.31 5.83 -15.58
CA LEU A 61 23.84 6.90 -16.42
C LEU A 61 24.33 8.10 -15.59
N ALA A 62 23.51 8.59 -14.66
CA ALA A 62 23.91 9.69 -13.79
C ALA A 62 25.11 9.27 -12.92
N LEU A 63 25.04 8.12 -12.26
CA LEU A 63 26.03 7.71 -11.27
C LEU A 63 27.41 7.39 -11.88
N TYR A 64 27.44 6.78 -13.06
CA TYR A 64 28.69 6.24 -13.63
C TYR A 64 29.17 6.95 -14.90
N HIS A 65 28.30 7.71 -15.56
CA HIS A 65 28.61 8.34 -16.84
C HIS A 65 28.47 9.88 -16.82
N SER A 66 28.13 10.47 -15.67
CA SER A 66 28.15 11.93 -15.49
C SER A 66 29.52 12.39 -14.99
N ASP A 67 30.06 13.44 -15.62
CA ASP A 67 31.24 14.16 -15.12
C ASP A 67 30.86 15.23 -14.07
N VAL A 68 29.57 15.38 -13.76
CA VAL A 68 29.07 16.36 -12.80
C VAL A 68 29.06 15.77 -11.38
N PRO A 69 29.72 16.44 -10.40
CA PRO A 69 29.67 15.99 -9.01
C PRO A 69 28.28 16.18 -8.39
N PHE A 70 27.87 15.24 -7.54
CA PHE A 70 26.58 15.28 -6.86
C PHE A 70 26.66 15.87 -5.45
N ASP A 71 25.81 16.84 -5.22
CA ASP A 71 25.48 17.38 -3.91
C ASP A 71 24.47 16.49 -3.16
N ILE A 72 23.91 17.00 -2.06
CA ILE A 72 22.97 16.26 -1.22
C ILE A 72 21.60 16.09 -1.92
N ALA A 73 21.13 17.10 -2.64
CA ALA A 73 19.85 17.06 -3.35
C ALA A 73 19.91 16.05 -4.51
N GLU A 74 20.99 16.04 -5.30
CA GLU A 74 21.11 15.06 -6.38
C GLU A 74 21.21 13.63 -5.86
N LYS A 75 21.94 13.42 -4.75
CA LYS A 75 22.00 12.10 -4.10
C LYS A 75 20.63 11.63 -3.60
N SER A 76 19.83 12.55 -3.05
CA SER A 76 18.46 12.22 -2.63
C SER A 76 17.59 11.84 -3.82
N ALA A 77 17.68 12.59 -4.93
CA ALA A 77 16.92 12.28 -6.13
C ALA A 77 17.29 10.91 -6.73
N LEU A 78 18.58 10.57 -6.76
CA LEU A 78 19.05 9.23 -7.18
C LEU A 78 18.54 8.12 -6.26
N TYR A 79 18.46 8.38 -4.96
CA TYR A 79 17.86 7.44 -4.01
C TYR A 79 16.35 7.26 -4.25
N ASP A 80 15.61 8.34 -4.51
CA ASP A 80 14.18 8.27 -4.80
C ASP A 80 13.90 7.49 -6.10
N LEU A 81 14.73 7.69 -7.13
CA LEU A 81 14.73 6.89 -8.36
C LEU A 81 14.89 5.39 -8.06
N LYS A 82 15.82 5.06 -7.17
CA LYS A 82 16.07 3.67 -6.74
C LYS A 82 14.86 3.07 -6.03
N VAL A 83 14.30 3.78 -5.05
CA VAL A 83 13.10 3.32 -4.32
C VAL A 83 11.95 3.06 -5.29
N LEU A 84 11.77 3.95 -6.27
CA LEU A 84 10.69 3.84 -7.24
C LEU A 84 10.86 2.64 -8.18
N TRP A 85 12.06 2.40 -8.75
CA TRP A 85 12.25 1.24 -9.61
C TRP A 85 12.12 -0.08 -8.84
N GLU A 86 12.61 -0.15 -7.59
CA GLU A 86 12.47 -1.37 -6.78
C GLU A 86 11.00 -1.63 -6.45
N GLY A 87 10.21 -0.57 -6.31
CA GLY A 87 8.76 -0.65 -6.23
C GLY A 87 8.14 -1.28 -7.48
N PHE A 88 8.52 -0.79 -8.66
CA PHE A 88 8.06 -1.35 -9.94
C PHE A 88 8.49 -2.81 -10.14
N GLU A 89 9.73 -3.19 -9.83
CA GLU A 89 10.19 -4.59 -9.92
C GLU A 89 9.36 -5.51 -9.02
N LYS A 90 9.05 -5.09 -7.79
CA LYS A 90 8.20 -5.86 -6.87
C LYS A 90 6.76 -5.99 -7.37
N MET A 91 6.23 -4.99 -8.07
CA MET A 91 4.90 -5.06 -8.68
C MET A 91 4.89 -5.98 -9.89
N GLY A 92 5.93 -5.93 -10.74
CA GLY A 92 6.07 -6.82 -11.91
C GLY A 92 6.28 -8.29 -11.56
N GLN A 93 6.82 -8.60 -10.37
CA GLN A 93 7.00 -9.97 -9.87
C GLN A 93 5.71 -10.62 -9.34
N LYS A 94 4.65 -9.84 -9.12
CA LYS A 94 3.37 -10.29 -8.55
C LYS A 94 2.26 -10.55 -9.58
N ALA A 95 2.59 -10.51 -10.87
CA ALA A 95 1.67 -10.79 -11.97
C ALA A 95 1.67 -12.28 -12.35
#